data_AF-A0A9W6XQP0-F1
#
_entry.id   AF-A0A9W6XQP0-F1
#
_cell.length_a   1.000
_cell.length_b   1.000
_cell.length_c   1.000
_cell.angle_alpha   90.00
_cell.angle_beta   90.00
_cell.angle_gamma   90.00
#
_symmetry.space_group_name_H-M   'P 1'
#
loop_
_entity.id
_entity.type
_entity.pdbx_description
1 polymer ?
#
loop_
_entity_poly.entity_id
_entity_poly.type
_entity_poly.pdbx_seq_one_letter_code
_entity_poly.pdbx_strand_id
1 'polypeptide(L)'
;MDMKKDQQKRLAQLVRDLETKTSLCCVRDYPGITLDDLNQYVAKHGPLANPVFGEQPAFFIDEGHFTPYRMVVYGNEKVAAKIASLLDEWAKWSGEGGRVTTSQGAFVLEQRPRRPTVRMPDVAYTPRDADRNLSAQQTWTYRGEPFVPSFVVEIDKLAGRGSQRRALDRKMRREYFQHGVQLGWLIDPRPDHQIMYEYKINADGGVDCDGATAWRDLDGGDVLPGFKLRAVVLEMVLNQDSGSSSEEEIDLQCPYPRCRKRFRSPGAWAAHAEWHREERAIAKYLANQS
;
A
#
# COMPACT_ATOMS: atom_id res chain seq x y z
N MET A 1 -4.16 -40.83 -22.13
CA MET A 1 -4.58 -39.61 -22.86
C MET A 1 -5.51 -38.73 -22.01
N ASP A 2 -6.34 -39.31 -21.14
CA ASP A 2 -7.31 -38.57 -20.30
C ASP A 2 -6.70 -37.71 -19.19
N MET A 3 -5.66 -38.17 -18.49
CA MET A 3 -5.04 -37.38 -17.40
C MET A 3 -4.51 -36.01 -17.85
N LYS A 4 -3.88 -35.95 -19.04
CA LYS A 4 -3.38 -34.69 -19.62
C LYS A 4 -4.53 -33.73 -19.96
N LYS A 5 -5.64 -34.27 -20.45
CA LYS A 5 -6.83 -33.49 -20.81
C LYS A 5 -7.54 -32.94 -19.56
N ASP A 6 -7.59 -33.71 -18.48
CA ASP A 6 -8.16 -33.28 -17.21
C ASP A 6 -7.29 -32.26 -16.47
N GLN A 7 -5.97 -32.41 -16.52
CA GLN A 7 -5.04 -31.39 -16.01
C GLN A 7 -5.21 -30.07 -16.78
N GLN A 8 -5.33 -30.13 -18.11
CA GLN A 8 -5.53 -28.92 -18.92
C GLN A 8 -6.88 -28.23 -18.65
N LYS A 9 -7.95 -28.99 -18.41
CA LYS A 9 -9.24 -28.43 -17.98
C LYS A 9 -9.14 -27.74 -16.61
N ARG A 10 -8.42 -28.34 -15.66
CA ARG A 10 -8.20 -27.75 -14.33
C ARG A 10 -7.36 -26.48 -14.40
N LEU A 11 -6.31 -26.46 -15.21
CA LEU A 11 -5.52 -25.25 -15.45
C LEU A 11 -6.39 -24.14 -16.05
N ALA A 12 -7.22 -24.46 -17.05
CA ALA A 12 -8.16 -23.49 -17.61
C ALA A 12 -9.19 -22.99 -16.58
N GLN A 13 -9.62 -23.84 -15.65
CA GLN A 13 -10.48 -23.41 -14.54
C GLN A 13 -9.74 -22.50 -13.56
N LEU A 14 -8.50 -22.82 -13.20
CA LEU A 14 -7.66 -21.95 -12.37
C LEU A 14 -7.46 -20.58 -13.02
N VAL A 15 -7.11 -20.54 -14.31
CA VAL A 15 -6.92 -19.28 -15.04
C VAL A 15 -8.20 -18.44 -15.03
N ARG A 16 -9.35 -19.03 -15.37
CA ARG A 16 -10.64 -18.31 -15.30
C ARG A 16 -10.92 -17.77 -13.90
N ASP A 17 -10.64 -18.57 -12.87
CA ASP A 17 -10.86 -18.18 -11.49
C ASP A 17 -9.91 -17.04 -11.07
N LEU A 18 -8.64 -17.09 -11.49
CA LEU A 18 -7.66 -16.03 -11.27
C LEU A 18 -8.00 -14.74 -12.02
N GLU A 19 -8.68 -14.81 -13.17
CA GLU A 19 -9.12 -13.63 -13.93
C GLU A 19 -10.42 -13.01 -13.37
N THR A 20 -11.25 -13.78 -12.66
CA THR A 20 -12.61 -13.36 -12.31
C THR A 20 -12.90 -13.25 -10.81
N LYS A 21 -12.25 -14.05 -9.95
CA LYS A 21 -12.51 -14.03 -8.51
C LYS A 21 -11.85 -12.82 -7.85
N THR A 22 -12.50 -12.32 -6.80
CA THR A 22 -12.00 -11.24 -5.96
C THR A 22 -11.22 -11.75 -4.73
N SER A 23 -11.14 -13.06 -4.52
CA SER A 23 -10.38 -13.73 -3.46
C SER A 23 -9.23 -14.56 -4.03
N LEU A 24 -8.25 -14.87 -3.18
CA LEU A 24 -7.12 -15.72 -3.58
C LEU A 24 -7.59 -17.17 -3.84
N CYS A 25 -6.96 -17.82 -4.83
CA CYS A 25 -7.26 -19.19 -5.21
C CYS A 25 -6.43 -20.18 -4.37
N CYS A 26 -7.08 -21.03 -3.57
CA CYS A 26 -6.40 -22.05 -2.78
C CYS A 26 -5.86 -23.17 -3.68
N VAL A 27 -4.59 -23.54 -3.50
CA VAL A 27 -3.93 -24.62 -4.28
C VAL A 27 -4.70 -25.95 -4.16
N ARG A 28 -5.31 -26.22 -3.00
CA ARG A 28 -6.09 -27.45 -2.76
C ARG A 28 -7.36 -27.55 -3.61
N ASP A 29 -7.88 -26.43 -4.13
CA ASP A 29 -9.04 -26.42 -5.01
C ASP A 29 -8.68 -26.87 -6.45
N TYR A 30 -7.38 -26.96 -6.79
CA TYR A 30 -6.88 -27.27 -8.13
C TYR A 30 -5.87 -28.43 -8.10
N PRO A 31 -6.29 -29.65 -7.71
CA PRO A 31 -5.38 -30.78 -7.53
C PRO A 31 -4.65 -31.13 -8.84
N GLY A 32 -3.33 -31.28 -8.74
CA GLY A 32 -2.47 -31.61 -9.88
C GLY A 32 -2.06 -30.42 -10.75
N ILE A 33 -2.40 -29.18 -10.37
CA ILE A 33 -1.83 -27.97 -10.97
C ILE A 33 -0.69 -27.48 -10.09
N THR A 34 0.50 -27.36 -10.65
CA THR A 34 1.68 -26.81 -9.97
C THR A 34 1.80 -25.31 -10.21
N LEU A 35 2.64 -24.65 -9.40
CA LEU A 35 3.01 -23.25 -9.64
C LEU A 35 3.69 -23.08 -11.01
N ASP A 36 4.55 -24.02 -11.39
CA ASP A 36 5.26 -24.01 -12.67
C ASP A 36 4.30 -24.12 -13.84
N ASP A 37 3.26 -24.96 -13.75
CA ASP A 37 2.23 -25.06 -14.80
C ASP A 37 1.55 -23.71 -15.04
N LEU A 38 1.19 -23.00 -13.96
CA LEU A 38 0.55 -21.69 -14.03
C LEU A 38 1.52 -20.63 -14.59
N ASN A 39 2.75 -20.56 -14.09
CA ASN A 39 3.71 -19.57 -14.55
C ASN A 39 4.16 -19.82 -16.00
N GLN A 40 4.24 -21.07 -16.46
CA GLN A 40 4.45 -21.39 -17.88
C GLN A 40 3.26 -20.95 -18.74
N TYR A 41 2.02 -21.11 -18.25
CA TYR A 41 0.84 -20.61 -18.94
C TYR A 41 0.91 -19.09 -19.11
N VAL A 42 1.17 -18.34 -18.03
CA VAL A 42 1.26 -16.87 -18.07
C VAL A 42 2.42 -16.41 -18.96
N ALA A 43 3.58 -17.06 -18.88
CA ALA A 43 4.72 -16.74 -19.75
C ALA A 43 4.40 -16.93 -21.25
N LYS A 44 3.58 -17.93 -21.59
CA LYS A 44 3.17 -18.22 -22.97
C LYS A 44 2.04 -17.33 -23.48
N HIS A 45 1.10 -16.97 -22.62
CA HIS A 45 -0.15 -16.30 -23.00
C HIS A 45 -0.22 -14.82 -22.63
N GLY A 46 0.74 -14.33 -21.84
CA GLY A 46 0.76 -12.98 -21.29
C GLY A 46 0.15 -12.90 -19.88
N PRO A 47 0.30 -11.76 -19.19
CA PRO A 47 -0.25 -11.52 -17.86
C PRO A 47 -1.76 -11.75 -17.79
N LEU A 48 -2.25 -12.35 -16.70
CA LEU A 48 -3.69 -12.43 -16.45
C LEU A 48 -4.19 -11.07 -15.96
N ALA A 49 -5.36 -10.64 -16.40
CA ALA A 49 -5.98 -9.41 -15.92
C ALA A 49 -7.08 -9.75 -14.91
N ASN A 50 -6.94 -9.26 -13.67
CA ASN A 50 -7.92 -9.46 -12.62
C ASN A 50 -8.54 -8.10 -12.19
N PRO A 51 -9.86 -8.05 -11.92
CA PRO A 51 -10.56 -6.82 -11.51
C PRO A 51 -10.09 -6.17 -10.21
N VAL A 52 -9.37 -6.90 -9.36
CA VAL A 52 -8.93 -6.52 -8.01
C VAL A 52 -7.41 -6.48 -7.91
N PHE A 53 -6.75 -7.51 -8.45
CA PHE A 53 -5.30 -7.69 -8.35
C PHE A 53 -4.52 -7.09 -9.52
N GLY A 54 -5.21 -6.51 -10.52
CA GLY A 54 -4.58 -5.87 -11.68
C GLY A 54 -4.01 -6.90 -12.65
N GLU A 55 -2.97 -6.48 -13.40
CA GLU A 55 -2.21 -7.39 -14.24
C GLU A 55 -1.30 -8.30 -13.39
N GLN A 56 -1.35 -9.60 -13.66
CA GLN A 56 -0.69 -10.66 -12.90
C GLN A 56 0.31 -11.39 -13.82
N PRO A 57 1.56 -10.89 -13.92
CA PRO A 57 2.56 -11.41 -14.84
C PRO A 57 3.22 -12.72 -14.38
N ALA A 58 3.09 -13.05 -13.09
CA ALA A 58 3.59 -14.28 -12.49
C ALA A 58 2.89 -14.52 -11.15
N PHE A 59 3.04 -15.72 -10.60
CA PHE A 59 2.49 -16.11 -9.31
C PHE A 59 3.58 -16.76 -8.43
N PHE A 60 3.33 -16.78 -7.12
CA PHE A 60 4.01 -17.61 -6.13
C PHE A 60 2.98 -18.29 -5.22
N ILE A 61 3.42 -19.27 -4.43
CA ILE A 61 2.54 -19.89 -3.41
C ILE A 61 2.85 -19.27 -2.06
N ASP A 62 1.84 -18.70 -1.44
CA ASP A 62 1.91 -18.18 -0.08
C ASP A 62 0.72 -18.66 0.75
N GLU A 63 1.01 -19.18 1.95
CA GLU A 63 0.05 -19.88 2.81
C GLU A 63 -0.91 -20.85 2.09
N GLY A 64 -0.47 -21.50 1.00
CA GLY A 64 -1.27 -22.44 0.22
C GLY A 64 -2.23 -21.80 -0.79
N HIS A 65 -2.01 -20.53 -1.17
CA HIS A 65 -2.76 -19.82 -2.19
C HIS A 65 -1.86 -19.40 -3.36
N PHE A 66 -2.41 -19.33 -4.56
CA PHE A 66 -1.76 -18.70 -5.71
C PHE A 66 -1.83 -17.19 -5.56
N THR A 67 -0.69 -16.58 -5.24
CA THR A 67 -0.57 -15.14 -4.99
C THR A 67 0.12 -14.48 -6.18
N PRO A 68 -0.48 -13.45 -6.79
CA PRO A 68 0.12 -12.78 -7.94
C PRO A 68 1.32 -11.94 -7.52
N TYR A 69 2.38 -11.96 -8.34
CA TYR A 69 3.38 -10.91 -8.31
C TYR A 69 2.76 -9.60 -8.75
N ARG A 70 3.02 -8.52 -8.01
CA ARG A 70 2.75 -7.15 -8.47
C ARG A 70 4.06 -6.50 -8.86
N MET A 71 4.18 -6.18 -10.15
CA MET A 71 5.28 -5.37 -10.67
C MET A 71 4.82 -3.92 -10.72
N VAL A 72 5.44 -3.07 -9.90
CA VAL A 72 5.15 -1.64 -9.85
C VAL A 72 6.30 -0.90 -10.51
N VAL A 73 6.00 0.11 -11.33
CA VAL A 73 7.03 0.91 -11.99
C VAL A 73 7.74 1.81 -10.98
N TYR A 74 9.03 2.06 -11.18
CA TYR A 74 9.88 2.80 -10.24
C TYR A 74 9.31 4.17 -9.82
N GLY A 75 8.70 4.91 -10.75
CA GLY A 75 8.08 6.21 -10.44
C GLY A 75 6.94 6.10 -9.42
N ASN A 76 6.10 5.07 -9.52
CA ASN A 76 5.01 4.84 -8.58
C ASN A 76 5.55 4.46 -7.20
N GLU A 77 6.60 3.62 -7.14
CA GLU A 77 7.25 3.25 -5.88
C GLU A 77 7.92 4.45 -5.19
N LYS A 78 8.54 5.38 -5.93
CA LYS A 78 9.06 6.64 -5.36
C LYS A 78 7.96 7.43 -4.67
N VAL A 79 6.78 7.52 -5.30
CA VAL A 79 5.62 8.23 -4.74
C VAL A 79 5.05 7.49 -3.53
N ALA A 80 4.88 6.17 -3.60
CA ALA A 80 4.42 5.34 -2.48
C ALA A 80 5.33 5.51 -1.25
N ALA A 81 6.65 5.39 -1.45
CA ALA A 81 7.64 5.55 -0.40
C ALA A 81 7.58 6.94 0.24
N LYS A 82 7.42 8.00 -0.57
CA LYS A 82 7.30 9.37 -0.04
C LYS A 82 6.03 9.55 0.77
N ILE A 83 4.89 9.10 0.26
CA ILE A 83 3.60 9.20 0.97
C ILE A 83 3.68 8.43 2.29
N ALA A 84 4.22 7.21 2.29
CA ALA A 84 4.39 6.42 3.50
C ALA A 84 5.29 7.10 4.54
N SER A 85 6.42 7.69 4.10
CA SER A 85 7.31 8.47 4.97
C SER A 85 6.60 9.67 5.60
N LEU A 86 5.85 10.45 4.81
CA LEU A 86 5.12 11.61 5.32
C LEU A 86 4.02 11.20 6.32
N LEU A 87 3.32 10.09 6.06
CA LEU A 87 2.30 9.56 6.96
C LEU A 87 2.91 9.01 8.25
N ASP A 88 4.03 8.31 8.17
CA ASP A 88 4.71 7.76 9.36
C ASP A 88 5.25 8.89 10.26
N GLU A 89 5.80 9.96 9.65
CA GLU A 89 6.15 11.17 10.37
C GLU A 89 4.92 11.80 11.04
N TRP A 90 3.82 11.95 10.29
CA TRP A 90 2.55 12.45 10.83
C TRP A 90 2.05 11.62 12.01
N ALA A 91 2.01 10.30 11.88
CA ALA A 91 1.61 9.38 12.95
C ALA A 91 2.42 9.58 14.24
N LYS A 92 3.71 9.96 14.11
CA LYS A 92 4.60 10.25 15.24
C LYS A 92 4.32 11.63 15.85
N TRP A 93 4.25 12.69 15.05
CA TRP A 93 4.17 14.06 15.58
C TRP A 93 2.74 14.50 15.93
N SER A 94 1.71 13.94 15.31
CA SER A 94 0.31 14.29 15.56
C SER A 94 -0.18 13.82 16.93
N GLY A 95 0.46 12.80 17.49
CA GLY A 95 0.00 12.14 18.70
C GLY A 95 -1.09 11.08 18.45
N GLU A 96 -1.55 10.89 17.21
CA GLU A 96 -2.50 9.84 16.81
C GLU A 96 -1.87 8.44 16.86
N GLY A 97 -0.58 8.31 16.53
CA GLY A 97 0.11 7.01 16.44
C GLY A 97 -0.40 6.19 15.26
N GLY A 98 -0.58 4.88 15.44
CA GLY A 98 -0.97 3.97 14.36
C GLY A 98 0.22 3.37 13.62
N ARG A 99 -0.05 2.66 12.53
CA ARG A 99 0.96 2.05 11.66
C ARG A 99 0.69 2.37 10.20
N VAL A 100 1.77 2.65 9.49
CA VAL A 100 1.77 2.82 8.03
C VAL A 100 2.40 1.59 7.40
N THR A 101 1.76 1.06 6.36
CA THR A 101 2.27 -0.06 5.56
C THR A 101 2.30 0.32 4.09
N THR A 102 3.18 -0.31 3.32
CA THR A 102 3.27 -0.15 1.85
C THR A 102 2.87 -1.45 1.13
N SER A 103 2.98 -1.46 -0.21
CA SER A 103 2.50 -2.45 -1.21
C SER A 103 2.80 -3.96 -0.98
N GLN A 104 3.34 -4.35 0.18
CA GLN A 104 3.52 -5.74 0.64
C GLN A 104 2.74 -6.06 1.94
N GLY A 105 2.09 -5.08 2.58
CA GLY A 105 1.26 -5.28 3.77
C GLY A 105 -0.14 -5.79 3.42
N ALA A 106 -0.39 -7.07 3.64
CA ALA A 106 -1.69 -7.69 3.35
C ALA A 106 -2.72 -7.42 4.45
N PHE A 107 -3.90 -6.95 4.05
CA PHE A 107 -5.07 -6.80 4.90
C PHE A 107 -6.11 -7.85 4.52
N VAL A 108 -6.57 -8.63 5.50
CA VAL A 108 -7.69 -9.54 5.30
C VAL A 108 -8.99 -8.78 5.59
N LEU A 109 -9.71 -8.41 4.53
CA LEU A 109 -10.96 -7.65 4.64
C LEU A 109 -12.15 -8.55 5.00
N GLU A 110 -12.09 -9.82 4.60
CA GLU A 110 -13.13 -10.81 4.89
C GLU A 110 -12.53 -12.21 4.97
N GLN A 111 -12.88 -12.95 6.01
CA GLN A 111 -12.52 -14.35 6.16
C GLN A 111 -13.59 -15.24 5.52
N ARG A 112 -13.19 -16.01 4.50
CA ARG A 112 -14.02 -17.08 3.93
C ARG A 112 -13.24 -18.38 3.94
N PRO A 113 -13.88 -19.53 4.22
CA PRO A 113 -13.19 -20.82 4.22
C PRO A 113 -12.39 -21.04 2.93
N ARG A 114 -11.06 -21.11 3.07
CA ARG A 114 -10.07 -21.32 1.98
C ARG A 114 -10.02 -20.22 0.90
N ARG A 115 -10.67 -19.07 1.10
CA ARG A 115 -10.74 -17.98 0.11
C ARG A 115 -10.75 -16.61 0.78
N PRO A 116 -9.71 -16.25 1.56
CA PRO A 116 -9.67 -14.95 2.21
C PRO A 116 -9.70 -13.82 1.18
N THR A 117 -10.42 -12.76 1.50
CA THR A 117 -10.43 -11.52 0.71
C THR A 117 -9.25 -10.66 1.19
N VAL A 118 -8.11 -10.80 0.53
CA VAL A 118 -6.87 -10.07 0.87
C VAL A 118 -6.69 -8.86 -0.04
N ARG A 119 -6.39 -7.69 0.52
CA ARG A 119 -6.00 -6.49 -0.22
C ARG A 119 -4.66 -5.98 0.27
N MET A 120 -3.85 -5.50 -0.67
CA MET A 120 -2.56 -4.87 -0.36
C MET A 120 -2.60 -3.52 -1.10
N PRO A 121 -3.03 -2.44 -0.44
CA PRO A 121 -2.94 -1.09 -1.00
C PRO A 121 -1.47 -0.66 -1.12
N ASP A 122 -1.19 0.33 -1.95
CA ASP A 122 0.20 0.80 -2.14
C ASP A 122 0.70 1.54 -0.91
N VAL A 123 -0.22 2.24 -0.21
CA VAL A 123 0.00 2.76 1.14
C VAL A 123 -1.28 2.58 1.95
N ALA A 124 -1.15 2.18 3.21
CA ALA A 124 -2.28 2.15 4.15
C ALA A 124 -1.88 2.67 5.52
N TYR A 125 -2.86 3.25 6.21
CA TYR A 125 -2.76 3.64 7.61
C TYR A 125 -3.80 2.91 8.46
N THR A 126 -3.33 2.30 9.54
CA THR A 126 -4.16 1.62 10.55
C THR A 126 -4.09 2.43 11.86
N PRO A 127 -5.25 2.82 12.44
CA PRO A 127 -5.29 3.56 13.70
C PRO A 127 -4.60 2.80 14.85
N ARG A 128 -4.05 3.54 15.80
CA ARG A 128 -3.30 3.00 16.96
C ARG A 128 -4.04 1.89 17.70
N ASP A 129 -5.31 2.11 18.02
CA ASP A 129 -6.06 1.16 18.84
C ASP A 129 -6.43 -0.10 18.04
N ALA A 130 -6.65 0.03 16.73
CA ALA A 130 -6.84 -1.12 15.85
C ALA A 130 -5.55 -1.95 15.77
N ASP A 131 -4.40 -1.32 15.54
CA ASP A 131 -3.08 -1.97 15.47
C ASP A 131 -2.71 -2.69 16.78
N ARG A 132 -2.89 -2.03 17.93
CA ARG A 132 -2.56 -2.60 19.24
C ARG A 132 -3.40 -3.82 19.62
N ASN A 133 -4.60 -3.93 19.08
CA ASN A 133 -5.54 -5.01 19.37
C ASN A 133 -5.42 -6.18 18.38
N LEU A 134 -4.49 -6.11 17.41
CA LEU A 134 -4.25 -7.24 16.50
C LEU A 134 -3.70 -8.44 17.26
N SER A 135 -4.31 -9.60 17.02
CA SER A 135 -3.78 -10.88 17.47
C SER A 135 -2.56 -11.30 16.64
N ALA A 136 -1.74 -12.20 17.19
CA ALA A 136 -0.60 -12.76 16.45
C ALA A 136 -1.00 -13.42 15.12
N GLN A 137 -2.20 -14.02 15.03
CA GLN A 137 -2.69 -14.57 13.77
C GLN A 137 -3.02 -13.49 12.74
N GLN A 138 -3.55 -12.33 13.16
CA GLN A 138 -3.82 -11.21 12.26
C GLN A 138 -2.53 -10.53 11.79
N THR A 139 -1.52 -10.44 12.66
CA THR A 139 -0.24 -9.81 12.32
C THR A 139 0.63 -10.67 11.41
N TRP A 140 0.62 -11.99 11.62
CA TRP A 140 1.63 -12.88 11.03
C TRP A 140 1.07 -13.92 10.04
N THR A 141 -0.25 -13.97 9.81
CA THR A 141 -0.88 -14.94 8.89
C THR A 141 -2.12 -14.36 8.19
N TYR A 142 -2.66 -15.05 7.20
CA TYR A 142 -3.97 -14.70 6.60
C TYR A 142 -5.16 -15.36 7.29
N ARG A 143 -4.98 -15.93 8.48
CA ARG A 143 -6.01 -16.75 9.17
C ARG A 143 -6.66 -16.05 10.36
N GLY A 144 -6.20 -14.86 10.72
CA GLY A 144 -6.79 -14.07 11.81
C GLY A 144 -8.10 -13.39 11.41
N GLU A 145 -8.86 -12.90 12.40
CA GLU A 145 -10.08 -12.14 12.15
C GLU A 145 -9.85 -10.94 11.21
N PRO A 146 -10.81 -10.58 10.35
CA PRO A 146 -10.64 -9.45 9.45
C PRO A 146 -10.28 -8.16 10.19
N PHE A 147 -9.39 -7.38 9.60
CA PHE A 147 -9.11 -6.02 10.04
C PHE A 147 -8.83 -5.14 8.82
N VAL A 148 -9.22 -3.88 8.93
CA VAL A 148 -9.18 -2.94 7.81
C VAL A 148 -8.42 -1.67 8.20
N PRO A 149 -7.64 -1.09 7.29
CA PRO A 149 -7.07 0.24 7.50
C PRO A 149 -8.17 1.29 7.46
N SER A 150 -7.97 2.45 8.09
CA SER A 150 -8.90 3.58 7.96
C SER A 150 -8.63 4.41 6.71
N PHE A 151 -7.39 4.37 6.21
CA PHE A 151 -6.95 5.12 5.04
C PHE A 151 -6.11 4.26 4.08
N VAL A 152 -6.34 4.42 2.78
CA VAL A 152 -5.61 3.70 1.71
C VAL A 152 -5.24 4.61 0.54
N VAL A 153 -4.13 4.28 -0.14
CA VAL A 153 -3.70 4.89 -1.40
C VAL A 153 -3.44 3.80 -2.42
N GLU A 154 -3.89 4.02 -3.66
CA GLU A 154 -3.47 3.22 -4.83
C GLU A 154 -2.86 4.15 -5.89
N ILE A 155 -1.80 3.69 -6.53
CA ILE A 155 -0.96 4.46 -7.44
C ILE A 155 -0.80 3.70 -8.74
N ASP A 156 -1.47 4.15 -9.80
CA ASP A 156 -1.46 3.47 -11.09
C ASP A 156 -1.84 4.40 -12.25
N LYS A 157 -1.86 3.86 -13.47
CA LYS A 157 -2.32 4.51 -14.69
C LYS A 157 -3.82 4.75 -14.59
N LEU A 158 -4.27 5.99 -14.41
CA LEU A 158 -5.69 6.35 -14.33
C LEU A 158 -6.24 6.91 -15.65
N ALA A 159 -5.37 7.22 -16.61
CA ALA A 159 -5.77 7.66 -17.96
C ALA A 159 -4.96 6.99 -19.08
N GLY A 160 -5.45 7.12 -20.32
CA GLY A 160 -4.80 6.57 -21.50
C GLY A 160 -4.95 5.05 -21.67
N ARG A 161 -4.15 4.49 -22.58
CA ARG A 161 -4.17 3.05 -22.89
C ARG A 161 -3.71 2.24 -21.69
N GLY A 162 -4.52 1.25 -21.30
CA GLY A 162 -4.25 0.42 -20.11
C GLY A 162 -4.61 1.08 -18.79
N SER A 163 -5.45 2.14 -18.81
CA SER A 163 -5.96 2.77 -17.59
C SER A 163 -6.67 1.75 -16.68
N GLN A 164 -6.27 1.74 -15.41
CA GLN A 164 -6.85 0.98 -14.31
C GLN A 164 -7.97 1.73 -13.59
N ARG A 165 -8.34 2.94 -14.04
CA ARG A 165 -9.30 3.83 -13.35
C ARG A 165 -10.60 3.15 -12.96
N ARG A 166 -11.21 2.39 -13.88
CA ARG A 166 -12.48 1.69 -13.62
C ARG A 166 -12.31 0.54 -12.63
N ALA A 167 -11.19 -0.18 -12.72
CA ALA A 167 -10.90 -1.28 -11.80
C ALA A 167 -10.64 -0.76 -10.39
N LEU A 168 -9.83 0.29 -10.26
CA LEU A 168 -9.52 0.94 -9.00
C LEU A 168 -10.73 1.70 -8.40
N ASP A 169 -11.61 2.30 -9.22
CA ASP A 169 -12.89 2.87 -8.72
C ASP A 169 -13.72 1.80 -8.01
N ARG A 170 -13.89 0.66 -8.69
CA ARG A 170 -14.66 -0.46 -8.17
C ARG A 170 -14.01 -1.01 -6.91
N LYS A 171 -12.67 -1.11 -6.88
CA LYS A 171 -11.90 -1.54 -5.71
C LYS A 171 -12.12 -0.59 -4.53
N MET A 172 -12.00 0.73 -4.74
CA MET A 172 -12.31 1.72 -3.71
C MET A 172 -13.72 1.53 -3.15
N ARG A 173 -14.73 1.53 -4.03
CA ARG A 173 -16.14 1.52 -3.59
C ARG A 173 -16.60 0.20 -2.99
N ARG A 174 -16.23 -0.93 -3.59
CA ARG A 174 -16.80 -2.26 -3.27
C ARG A 174 -15.89 -3.13 -2.43
N GLU A 175 -14.60 -2.80 -2.34
CA GLU A 175 -13.65 -3.59 -1.55
C GLU A 175 -13.20 -2.79 -0.35
N TYR A 176 -12.67 -1.58 -0.53
CA TYR A 176 -12.15 -0.80 0.61
C TYR A 176 -13.27 -0.19 1.45
N PHE A 177 -14.08 0.70 0.87
CA PHE A 177 -15.08 1.44 1.63
C PHE A 177 -16.21 0.54 2.15
N GLN A 178 -16.60 -0.49 1.39
CA GLN A 178 -17.57 -1.49 1.84
C GLN A 178 -17.12 -2.23 3.11
N HIS A 179 -15.80 -2.36 3.34
CA HIS A 179 -15.25 -3.05 4.50
C HIS A 179 -14.76 -2.09 5.61
N GLY A 180 -15.02 -0.78 5.51
CA GLY A 180 -14.77 0.16 6.60
C GLY A 180 -13.59 1.12 6.43
N VAL A 181 -12.95 1.14 5.25
CA VAL A 181 -12.03 2.24 4.89
C VAL A 181 -12.83 3.54 4.83
N GLN A 182 -12.27 4.63 5.37
CA GLN A 182 -12.96 5.91 5.53
C GLN A 182 -12.43 7.01 4.60
N LEU A 183 -11.16 6.92 4.20
CA LEU A 183 -10.51 7.82 3.25
C LEU A 183 -9.70 7.02 2.24
N GLY A 184 -9.76 7.39 0.97
CA GLY A 184 -9.02 6.70 -0.09
C GLY A 184 -8.53 7.64 -1.17
N TRP A 185 -7.28 7.49 -1.61
CA TRP A 185 -6.73 8.26 -2.72
C TRP A 185 -6.33 7.36 -3.90
N LEU A 186 -6.67 7.76 -5.12
CA LEU A 186 -6.09 7.20 -6.35
C LEU A 186 -5.17 8.24 -6.98
N ILE A 187 -3.94 7.85 -7.30
CA ILE A 187 -2.92 8.78 -7.82
C ILE A 187 -2.32 8.22 -9.12
N ASP A 188 -2.27 9.04 -10.16
CA ASP A 188 -1.51 8.78 -11.39
C ASP A 188 -0.37 9.81 -11.48
N PRO A 189 0.86 9.46 -11.08
CA PRO A 189 1.96 10.40 -11.03
C PRO A 189 2.64 10.61 -12.39
N ARG A 190 2.15 9.98 -13.47
CA ARG A 190 2.82 10.08 -14.78
C ARG A 190 2.80 11.53 -15.29
N PRO A 191 3.90 12.03 -15.86
CA PRO A 191 4.03 13.44 -16.25
C PRO A 191 2.91 13.96 -17.16
N ASP A 192 2.43 13.14 -18.10
CA ASP A 192 1.38 13.52 -19.05
C ASP A 192 -0.05 13.46 -18.48
N HIS A 193 -0.21 13.01 -17.23
CA HIS A 193 -1.51 12.75 -16.62
C HIS A 193 -1.70 13.50 -15.31
N GLN A 194 -0.84 13.25 -14.31
CA GLN A 194 -0.90 13.87 -12.98
C GLN A 194 -2.34 13.97 -12.45
N ILE A 195 -2.97 12.81 -12.23
CA ILE A 195 -4.39 12.73 -11.85
C ILE A 195 -4.49 12.29 -10.40
N MET A 196 -5.39 12.91 -9.64
CA MET A 196 -5.74 12.47 -8.28
C MET A 196 -7.25 12.32 -8.13
N TYR A 197 -7.71 11.25 -7.48
CA TYR A 197 -9.10 11.13 -7.02
C TYR A 197 -9.11 10.93 -5.52
N GLU A 198 -10.06 11.61 -4.87
CA GLU A 198 -10.29 11.52 -3.44
C GLU A 198 -11.63 10.85 -3.17
N TYR A 199 -11.61 9.81 -2.34
CA TYR A 199 -12.78 9.07 -1.90
C TYR A 199 -13.01 9.32 -0.42
N LYS A 200 -14.25 9.64 -0.04
CA LYS A 200 -14.67 9.90 1.34
C LYS A 200 -16.06 9.31 1.59
N ILE A 201 -16.35 8.98 2.84
CA ILE A 201 -17.71 8.68 3.27
C ILE A 201 -18.50 10.00 3.31
N ASN A 202 -19.66 10.00 2.68
CA ASN A 202 -20.58 11.15 2.68
C ASN A 202 -21.54 11.09 3.88
N ALA A 203 -22.33 12.16 4.06
CA ALA A 203 -23.26 12.27 5.18
C ALA A 203 -24.31 11.15 5.24
N ASP A 204 -24.65 10.56 4.09
CA ASP A 204 -25.61 9.46 3.97
C ASP A 204 -24.97 8.07 4.16
N GLY A 205 -23.67 8.01 4.48
CA GLY A 205 -22.90 6.76 4.61
C GLY A 205 -22.50 6.13 3.27
N GLY A 206 -22.76 6.82 2.15
CA GLY A 206 -22.30 6.44 0.82
C GLY A 206 -20.84 6.84 0.57
N VAL A 207 -20.30 6.39 -0.57
CA VAL A 207 -18.92 6.71 -0.99
C VAL A 207 -18.94 7.79 -2.05
N ASP A 208 -18.45 8.98 -1.73
CA ASP A 208 -18.23 10.04 -2.69
C ASP A 208 -16.83 9.93 -3.29
N CYS A 209 -16.72 10.25 -4.58
CA CYS A 209 -15.46 10.45 -5.26
C CYS A 209 -15.48 11.89 -5.76
N ASP A 210 -14.54 12.71 -5.29
CA ASP A 210 -14.42 14.08 -5.76
C ASP A 210 -14.21 14.10 -7.29
N GLY A 211 -14.96 14.96 -7.96
CA GLY A 211 -14.87 15.20 -9.40
C GLY A 211 -13.69 16.07 -9.79
N ALA A 212 -13.04 16.75 -8.83
CA ALA A 212 -11.82 17.53 -9.06
C ALA A 212 -10.61 16.59 -9.19
N THR A 213 -10.29 16.23 -10.44
CA THR A 213 -9.23 15.25 -10.74
C THR A 213 -7.83 15.83 -10.92
N ALA A 214 -7.69 17.15 -10.76
CA ALA A 214 -6.45 17.86 -10.98
C ALA A 214 -5.37 17.43 -9.98
N TRP A 215 -4.11 17.51 -10.40
CA TRP A 215 -2.96 17.41 -9.49
C TRP A 215 -3.02 18.53 -8.46
N ARG A 216 -3.33 18.18 -7.21
CA ARG A 216 -3.65 19.15 -6.16
C ARG A 216 -3.21 18.67 -4.79
N ASP A 217 -3.18 19.58 -3.83
CA ASP A 217 -3.01 19.19 -2.43
C ASP A 217 -4.23 18.36 -1.97
N LEU A 218 -3.97 17.24 -1.29
CA LEU A 218 -4.98 16.37 -0.70
C LEU A 218 -4.99 16.52 0.82
N ASP A 219 -6.18 16.55 1.41
CA ASP A 219 -6.38 16.79 2.84
C ASP A 219 -6.84 15.50 3.53
N GLY A 220 -6.18 15.18 4.65
CA GLY A 220 -6.46 14.00 5.45
C GLY A 220 -7.81 14.01 6.17
N GLY A 221 -8.47 15.17 6.25
CA GLY A 221 -9.75 15.36 6.92
C GLY A 221 -9.75 14.81 8.35
N ASP A 222 -10.88 14.23 8.75
CA ASP A 222 -11.06 13.66 10.08
C ASP A 222 -10.33 12.32 10.26
N VAL A 223 -9.98 11.64 9.16
CA VAL A 223 -9.28 10.33 9.20
C VAL A 223 -7.80 10.52 9.53
N LEU A 224 -7.19 11.60 9.04
CA LEU A 224 -5.81 11.98 9.32
C LEU A 224 -5.73 13.47 9.71
N PRO A 225 -6.15 13.84 10.94
CA PRO A 225 -6.25 15.24 11.34
C PRO A 225 -4.96 16.04 11.13
N GLY A 226 -5.09 17.15 10.39
CA GLY A 226 -3.97 18.05 10.09
C GLY A 226 -2.94 17.52 9.08
N PHE A 227 -3.12 16.29 8.55
CA PHE A 227 -2.28 15.77 7.49
C PHE A 227 -2.66 16.39 6.15
N LYS A 228 -1.67 16.87 5.39
CA LYS A 228 -1.84 17.35 4.01
C LYS A 228 -0.75 16.77 3.13
N LEU A 229 -1.16 16.09 2.05
CA LEU A 229 -0.25 15.66 1.02
C LEU A 229 -0.13 16.77 -0.02
N ARG A 230 1.04 17.41 -0.07
CA ARG A 230 1.29 18.51 -1.02
C ARG A 230 1.71 17.98 -2.39
N ALA A 231 1.03 18.41 -3.44
CA ALA A 231 1.32 18.01 -4.82
C ALA A 231 2.76 18.31 -5.22
N VAL A 232 3.26 19.50 -4.87
CA VAL A 232 4.64 19.93 -5.16
C VAL A 232 5.70 19.01 -4.52
N VAL A 233 5.41 18.40 -3.36
CA VAL A 233 6.34 17.47 -2.71
C VAL A 233 6.46 16.17 -3.51
N LEU A 234 5.37 15.72 -4.12
CA LEU A 234 5.41 14.56 -5.02
C LEU A 234 6.13 14.89 -6.33
N GLU A 235 5.92 16.08 -6.88
CA GLU A 235 6.67 16.57 -8.05
C GLU A 235 8.16 16.62 -7.78
N MET A 236 8.57 17.14 -6.62
CA MET A 236 9.97 17.13 -6.18
C MET A 236 10.53 15.71 -6.19
N VAL A 237 9.80 14.74 -5.64
CA VAL A 237 10.26 13.34 -5.65
C VAL A 237 10.37 12.79 -7.07
N LEU A 238 9.45 13.12 -7.97
CA LEU A 238 9.47 12.63 -9.35
C LEU A 238 10.59 13.28 -10.18
N ASN A 239 10.85 14.58 -9.97
CA ASN A 239 11.70 15.41 -10.81
C ASN A 239 13.12 15.65 -10.24
N GLN A 240 13.34 15.49 -8.94
CA GLN A 240 14.66 15.72 -8.35
C GLN A 240 15.62 14.58 -8.69
N ASP A 241 16.75 14.95 -9.29
CA ASP A 241 17.96 14.16 -9.24
C ASP A 241 18.40 14.07 -7.76
N SER A 242 18.58 12.85 -7.27
CA SER A 242 18.90 12.52 -5.87
C SER A 242 20.20 13.15 -5.32
N GLY A 243 20.84 14.06 -6.05
CA GLY A 243 22.08 14.74 -5.70
C GLY A 243 22.08 16.26 -5.87
N SER A 244 20.98 16.90 -6.29
CA SER A 244 20.92 18.37 -6.39
C SER A 244 20.42 18.99 -5.10
N SER A 245 21.20 18.84 -4.03
CA SER A 245 21.08 19.69 -2.86
C SER A 245 22.40 20.44 -2.73
N SER A 246 22.41 21.68 -3.23
CA SER A 246 23.29 22.69 -2.64
C SER A 246 22.71 22.99 -1.26
N GLU A 247 23.01 22.12 -0.28
CA GLU A 247 22.62 22.37 1.10
C GLU A 247 23.23 23.72 1.51
N GLU A 248 22.39 24.68 1.90
CA GLU A 248 22.87 25.94 2.48
C GLU A 248 23.78 25.61 3.66
N GLU A 249 24.99 26.18 3.69
CA GLU A 249 25.88 26.02 4.83
C GLU A 249 25.24 26.65 6.07
N ILE A 250 24.99 25.81 7.08
CA ILE A 250 24.49 26.24 8.39
C ILE A 250 25.60 26.13 9.45
N ASP A 251 25.38 26.68 10.63
CA ASP A 251 26.22 26.38 11.81
C ASP A 251 25.33 26.20 13.03
N LEU A 252 24.79 25.00 13.18
CA LEU A 252 23.88 24.64 14.28
C LEU A 252 24.57 23.72 15.28
N GLN A 253 24.47 24.08 16.57
CA GLN A 253 24.81 23.19 17.67
C GLN A 253 23.58 22.32 18.04
N CYS A 254 23.81 21.05 18.35
CA CYS A 254 22.74 20.17 18.83
C CYS A 254 22.11 20.71 20.13
N PRO A 255 20.78 20.86 20.22
CA PRO A 255 20.11 21.36 21.42
C PRO A 255 19.94 20.31 22.52
N TYR A 256 20.29 19.03 22.28
CA TYR A 256 20.11 17.98 23.28
C TYR A 256 21.09 18.16 24.47
N PRO A 257 20.60 18.04 25.72
CA PRO A 257 21.46 18.15 26.90
C PRO A 257 22.63 17.18 26.81
N ARG A 258 23.85 17.70 27.05
CA ARG A 258 25.13 16.95 26.98
C ARG A 258 25.59 16.54 25.58
N CYS A 259 24.86 16.86 24.51
CA CYS A 259 25.39 16.75 23.15
C CYS A 259 26.03 18.07 22.71
N ARG A 260 27.29 18.05 22.26
CA ARG A 260 28.04 19.24 21.83
C ARG A 260 28.36 19.27 20.34
N LYS A 261 27.78 18.36 19.54
CA LYS A 261 28.05 18.30 18.09
C LYS A 261 27.55 19.57 17.40
N ARG A 262 28.32 20.03 16.41
CA ARG A 262 27.98 21.13 15.50
C ARG A 262 27.89 20.61 14.08
N PHE A 263 26.98 21.19 13.29
CA PHE A 263 26.66 20.72 11.96
C PHE A 263 26.76 21.86 10.97
N ARG A 264 27.37 21.56 9.82
CA ARG A 264 27.55 22.51 8.72
C ARG A 264 26.55 22.37 7.59
N SER A 265 25.64 21.40 7.72
CA SER A 265 24.65 21.09 6.71
C SER A 265 23.34 20.71 7.41
N PRO A 266 22.17 21.15 6.91
CA PRO A 266 20.88 20.79 7.47
C PRO A 266 20.66 19.28 7.52
N GLY A 267 21.12 18.54 6.49
CA GLY A 267 21.02 17.08 6.45
C GLY A 267 21.76 16.41 7.60
N ALA A 268 22.99 16.84 7.87
CA ALA A 268 23.79 16.29 8.97
C ALA A 268 23.19 16.61 10.35
N TRP A 269 22.61 17.81 10.51
CA TRP A 269 21.89 18.17 11.73
C TRP A 269 20.62 17.34 11.92
N ALA A 270 19.80 17.20 10.87
CA ALA A 270 18.55 16.44 10.90
C ALA A 270 18.80 14.96 11.23
N ALA A 271 19.78 14.33 10.56
CA ALA A 271 20.16 12.94 10.84
C ALA A 271 20.59 12.74 12.30
N HIS A 272 21.32 13.71 12.86
CA HIS A 272 21.72 13.64 14.26
C HIS A 272 20.55 13.85 15.24
N ALA A 273 19.61 14.73 14.90
CA ALA A 273 18.40 14.93 15.69
C ALA A 273 17.51 13.67 15.68
N GLU A 274 17.37 12.99 14.54
CA GLU A 274 16.65 11.71 14.44
C GLU A 274 17.31 10.62 15.28
N TRP A 275 18.63 10.49 15.23
CA TRP A 275 19.35 9.53 16.07
C TRP A 275 19.02 9.70 17.57
N HIS A 276 18.98 10.95 18.06
CA HIS A 276 18.56 11.20 19.45
C HIS A 276 17.11 10.79 19.73
N ARG A 277 16.19 10.98 18.77
CA ARG A 277 14.79 10.55 18.91
C ARG A 277 14.68 9.03 18.99
N GLU A 278 15.36 8.31 18.10
CA GLU A 278 15.36 6.85 18.04
C GLU A 278 15.94 6.23 19.32
N GLU A 279 17.11 6.68 19.78
CA GLU A 279 17.72 6.21 21.03
C GLU A 279 16.77 6.38 22.22
N ARG A 280 16.04 7.50 22.28
CA ARG A 280 15.05 7.75 23.33
C ARG A 280 13.84 6.82 23.21
N ALA A 281 13.38 6.52 21.98
CA ALA A 281 12.27 5.61 21.74
C ALA A 281 12.65 4.16 22.11
N ILE A 282 13.84 3.72 21.72
CA ILE A 282 14.41 2.41 22.08
C ILE A 282 14.55 2.30 23.60
N ALA A 283 15.14 3.30 24.27
CA ALA A 283 15.29 3.30 25.72
C ALA A 283 13.93 3.20 26.45
N LYS A 284 12.90 3.91 25.96
CA LYS A 284 11.53 3.80 26.50
C LYS A 284 10.93 2.41 26.27
N TYR A 285 11.10 1.85 25.08
CA TYR A 285 10.61 0.51 24.77
C TYR A 285 11.24 -0.54 25.69
N LEU A 286 12.57 -0.50 25.85
CA LEU A 286 13.31 -1.43 26.72
C LEU A 286 12.91 -1.26 28.20
N ALA A 287 12.75 -0.02 28.68
CA ALA A 287 12.31 0.24 30.06
C ALA A 287 10.88 -0.24 30.35
N ASN A 288 10.03 -0.36 29.33
CA ASN A 288 8.67 -0.91 29.47
C ASN A 288 8.64 -2.45 29.38
N GLN A 289 9.77 -3.10 29.08
CA GLN A 289 9.90 -4.56 29.07
C GLN A 289 10.63 -5.13 30.30
N SER A 290 11.19 -4.26 31.15
CA SER A 290 11.83 -4.58 32.43
C SER A 290 10.88 -4.41 33.60
#